data_AF-A0A7C7UG73-F1
#
_entry.id   AF-A0A7C7UG73-F1
#
_cell.length_a   1.000
_cell.length_b   1.000
_cell.length_c   1.000
_cell.angle_alpha   90.00
_cell.angle_beta   90.00
_cell.angle_gamma   90.00
#
_symmetry.space_group_name_H-M   'P 1'
#
loop_
_entity.id
_entity.type
_entity.pdbx_description
1 polymer ?
#
loop_
_entity_poly.entity_id
_entity_poly.type
_entity_poly.pdbx_seq_one_letter_code
_entity_poly.pdbx_strand_id
1 'polypeptide(L)'
;MPIDQEEIEKLAALALAPLVEVAWADGVVTPAERDGVLKATKALGLGQRAEFCRSTLLRWLHEPPPTEALERWRRLLGPMLSESGSRPALKARKRLLHEATKIAKSDGLNFEEGAAADERAGITVEEKRVLDDLAAALAGRDEST
;
A
#
# COMPACT_ATOMS: atom_id res chain seq x y z
N MET A 1 17.40 17.04 14.83
CA MET A 1 16.28 17.83 14.27
C MET A 1 15.00 17.05 14.56
N PRO A 2 14.02 17.60 15.30
CA PRO A 2 12.72 16.94 15.40
C PRO A 2 12.12 16.88 14.00
N ILE A 3 11.59 15.72 13.60
CA ILE A 3 10.81 15.64 12.37
C ILE A 3 9.49 16.36 12.66
N ASP A 4 9.20 17.42 11.90
CA ASP A 4 7.98 18.19 12.09
C ASP A 4 6.74 17.31 11.85
N GLN A 5 5.67 17.55 12.58
CA GLN A 5 4.42 16.76 12.52
C GLN A 5 3.88 16.66 11.08
N GLU A 6 4.05 17.71 10.29
CA GLU A 6 3.66 17.76 8.87
C GLU A 6 4.48 16.80 8.00
N GLU A 7 5.78 16.64 8.26
CA GLU A 7 6.63 15.66 7.58
C GLU A 7 6.23 14.22 7.95
N ILE A 8 5.88 13.98 9.21
CA ILE A 8 5.38 12.67 9.67
C ILE A 8 4.05 12.33 8.98
N GLU A 9 3.15 13.31 8.86
CA GLU A 9 1.86 13.15 8.19
C GLU A 9 2.02 12.92 6.69
N LYS A 10 2.93 13.63 6.03
CA LYS A 10 3.30 13.37 4.63
C LYS A 10 3.83 11.95 4.46
N LEU A 11 4.83 11.55 5.25
CA LEU A 11 5.41 10.20 5.18
C LEU A 11 4.39 9.08 5.49
N ALA A 12 3.48 9.32 6.41
CA ALA A 12 2.41 8.40 6.74
C ALA A 12 1.38 8.29 5.61
N ALA A 13 0.91 9.41 5.07
CA ALA A 13 0.01 9.43 3.91
C ALA A 13 0.63 8.75 2.68
N LEU A 14 1.95 8.94 2.48
CA LEU A 14 2.71 8.30 1.42
C LEU A 14 2.74 6.77 1.58
N ALA A 15 2.92 6.24 2.78
CA ALA A 15 2.90 4.79 3.02
C ALA A 15 1.48 4.18 2.99
N LEU A 16 0.45 4.98 3.26
CA LEU A 16 -0.94 4.52 3.34
C LEU A 16 -1.62 4.42 1.98
N ALA A 17 -1.34 5.36 1.08
CA ALA A 17 -2.00 5.42 -0.21
C ALA A 17 -1.87 4.16 -1.09
N PRO A 18 -0.69 3.51 -1.23
CA PRO A 18 -0.58 2.27 -2.00
C PRO A 18 -1.33 1.09 -1.34
N LEU A 19 -1.48 1.09 -0.01
CA LEU A 19 -2.27 0.05 0.68
C LEU A 19 -3.76 0.19 0.37
N VAL A 20 -4.24 1.44 0.32
CA VAL A 20 -5.62 1.77 -0.03
C VAL A 20 -5.88 1.52 -1.52
N GLU A 21 -4.92 1.82 -2.39
CA GLU A 21 -5.05 1.58 -3.83
C GLU A 21 -5.17 0.09 -4.15
N VAL A 22 -4.39 -0.77 -3.47
CA VAL A 22 -4.53 -2.23 -3.61
C VAL A 22 -5.90 -2.69 -3.16
N ALA A 23 -6.38 -2.23 -2.01
CA ALA A 23 -7.70 -2.61 -1.49
C ALA A 23 -8.88 -2.13 -2.37
N TRP A 24 -8.69 -1.10 -3.19
CA TRP A 24 -9.70 -0.59 -4.14
C TRP A 24 -9.48 -1.09 -5.57
N ALA A 25 -8.53 -1.99 -5.80
CA ALA A 25 -8.08 -2.31 -7.15
C ALA A 25 -9.21 -2.90 -8.03
N ASP A 26 -10.08 -3.71 -7.44
CA ASP A 26 -11.26 -4.31 -8.08
C ASP A 26 -12.53 -3.42 -8.00
N GLY A 27 -12.40 -2.23 -7.38
CA GLY A 27 -13.48 -1.27 -7.20
C GLY A 27 -14.33 -1.48 -5.95
N VAL A 28 -14.02 -2.45 -5.08
CA VAL A 28 -14.71 -2.66 -3.80
C VAL A 28 -13.74 -3.05 -2.70
N VAL A 29 -13.82 -2.39 -1.53
CA VAL A 29 -13.05 -2.80 -0.35
C VAL A 29 -13.90 -3.71 0.54
N THR A 30 -13.44 -4.92 0.79
CA THR A 30 -14.12 -5.84 1.71
C THR A 30 -13.82 -5.52 3.17
N PRO A 31 -14.63 -6.03 4.12
CA PRO A 31 -14.31 -5.91 5.54
C PRO A 31 -12.95 -6.51 5.93
N ALA A 32 -12.52 -7.58 5.26
CA ALA A 32 -11.25 -8.25 5.55
C ALA A 32 -10.06 -7.41 5.08
N GLU A 33 -10.13 -6.85 3.86
CA GLU A 33 -9.12 -5.94 3.35
C GLU A 33 -9.04 -4.65 4.17
N ARG A 34 -10.20 -4.10 4.56
CA ARG A 34 -10.26 -2.92 5.44
C ARG A 34 -9.52 -3.17 6.75
N ASP A 35 -9.75 -4.31 7.39
CA ASP A 35 -9.03 -4.69 8.61
C ASP A 35 -7.55 -4.97 8.33
N GLY A 36 -7.22 -5.55 7.18
CA GLY A 36 -5.87 -5.74 6.68
C GLY A 36 -5.10 -4.43 6.58
N VAL A 37 -5.70 -3.40 5.98
CA VAL A 37 -5.10 -2.05 5.84
C VAL A 37 -4.86 -1.43 7.22
N LEU A 38 -5.83 -1.52 8.14
CA LEU A 38 -5.67 -1.02 9.50
C LEU A 38 -4.55 -1.74 10.27
N LYS A 39 -4.43 -3.06 10.11
CA LYS A 39 -3.34 -3.86 10.69
C LYS A 39 -1.98 -3.49 10.10
N ALA A 40 -1.89 -3.33 8.78
CA ALA A 40 -0.68 -2.88 8.09
C ALA A 40 -0.21 -1.52 8.61
N THR A 41 -1.15 -0.59 8.81
CA THR A 41 -0.89 0.74 9.38
C THR A 41 -0.25 0.67 10.77
N LYS A 42 -0.75 -0.21 11.63
CA LYS A 42 -0.18 -0.46 12.96
C LYS A 42 1.21 -1.09 12.85
N ALA A 43 1.39 -2.08 11.97
CA ALA A 43 2.67 -2.74 11.75
C ALA A 43 3.74 -1.74 11.28
N LEU A 44 3.41 -0.84 10.36
CA LEU A 44 4.30 0.20 9.86
C LEU A 44 4.61 1.30 10.89
N GLY A 45 4.00 1.27 12.08
CA GLY A 45 4.21 2.26 13.14
C GLY A 45 3.50 3.59 12.89
N LEU A 46 2.55 3.61 11.94
CA LEU A 46 1.80 4.80 11.54
C LEU A 46 0.55 5.00 12.39
N GLY A 47 0.04 3.94 13.02
CA GLY A 47 -1.21 3.98 13.80
C GLY A 47 -1.18 4.86 15.06
N GLN A 48 -0.02 5.33 15.52
CA GLN A 48 0.13 6.22 16.67
C GLN A 48 0.59 7.64 16.31
N ARG A 49 0.89 7.92 15.03
CA ARG A 49 1.68 9.10 14.65
C ARG A 49 0.87 10.32 14.19
N ALA A 50 -0.42 10.20 13.89
CA ALA A 50 -1.32 11.34 13.72
C ALA A 50 -2.79 10.90 13.68
N GLU A 51 -3.66 11.55 14.45
CA GLU A 51 -5.12 11.39 14.36
C GLU A 51 -5.63 11.69 12.93
N PHE A 52 -5.00 12.66 12.26
CA PHE A 52 -5.26 13.05 10.87
C PHE A 52 -5.03 11.91 9.85
N CYS A 53 -3.97 11.12 10.05
CA CYS A 53 -3.69 9.96 9.19
C CYS A 53 -4.76 8.88 9.39
N ARG A 54 -5.25 8.71 10.63
CA ARG A 54 -6.30 7.75 10.93
C ARG A 54 -7.65 8.17 10.34
N SER A 55 -8.02 9.44 10.44
CA SER A 55 -9.29 9.94 9.90
C SER A 55 -9.31 9.91 8.36
N THR A 56 -8.22 10.34 7.72
CA THR A 56 -8.07 10.29 6.26
C THR A 56 -8.10 8.86 5.74
N LEU A 57 -7.38 7.95 6.40
CA LEU A 57 -7.39 6.53 6.06
C LEU A 57 -8.77 5.91 6.21
N LEU A 58 -9.45 6.14 7.35
CA LEU A 58 -10.79 5.61 7.57
C LEU A 58 -11.78 6.11 6.52
N ARG A 59 -11.65 7.38 6.10
CA ARG A 59 -12.44 7.93 5.00
C ARG A 59 -12.14 7.20 3.69
N TRP A 60 -10.87 7.03 3.35
CA TRP A 60 -10.47 6.34 2.11
C TRP A 60 -10.83 4.85 2.09
N LEU A 61 -10.99 4.22 3.25
CA LEU A 61 -11.49 2.85 3.34
C LEU A 61 -13.02 2.77 3.23
N HIS A 62 -13.72 3.90 3.31
CA HIS A 62 -15.17 4.00 3.16
C HIS A 62 -15.59 4.48 1.77
N GLU A 63 -14.81 5.38 1.19
CA GLU A 63 -15.00 5.97 -0.13
C GLU A 63 -13.65 5.97 -0.84
N PRO A 64 -13.57 5.56 -2.12
CA PRO A 64 -12.29 5.52 -2.82
C PRO A 64 -11.63 6.90 -2.81
N PRO A 65 -10.30 6.96 -2.59
CA PRO A 65 -9.58 8.22 -2.67
C PRO A 65 -9.76 8.85 -4.06
N PRO A 66 -9.92 10.17 -4.16
CA PRO A 66 -10.01 10.84 -5.46
C PRO A 66 -8.73 10.59 -6.25
N THR A 67 -8.86 10.35 -7.56
CA THR A 67 -7.75 10.04 -8.46
C THR A 67 -6.60 11.05 -8.36
N GLU A 68 -6.91 12.34 -8.18
CA GLU A 68 -5.88 13.38 -8.00
C GLU A 68 -5.04 13.18 -6.73
N ALA A 69 -5.66 12.72 -5.63
CA ALA A 69 -4.94 12.36 -4.42
C ALA A 69 -4.05 11.15 -4.66
N LEU A 70 -4.55 10.17 -5.44
CA LEU A 70 -3.77 8.99 -5.83
C LEU A 70 -2.53 9.37 -6.68
N GLU A 71 -2.72 10.21 -7.68
CA GLU A 71 -1.61 10.65 -8.51
C GLU A 71 -0.60 11.52 -7.77
N ARG A 72 -1.07 12.41 -6.88
CA ARG A 72 -0.18 13.26 -6.09
C ARG A 72 0.74 12.44 -5.21
N TRP A 73 0.27 11.37 -4.58
CA TRP A 73 1.18 10.52 -3.81
C TRP A 73 2.14 9.74 -4.71
N ARG A 74 1.70 9.24 -5.87
CA ARG A 74 2.60 8.54 -6.82
C ARG A 74 3.76 9.44 -7.25
N ARG A 75 3.47 10.72 -7.51
CA ARG A 75 4.48 11.74 -7.85
C ARG A 75 5.44 12.05 -6.69
N LEU A 76 4.96 12.07 -5.44
CA LEU A 76 5.78 12.30 -4.26
C LEU A 76 6.67 11.10 -3.91
N LEU A 77 6.14 9.88 -4.02
CA LEU A 77 6.86 8.65 -3.68
C LEU A 77 7.84 8.20 -4.75
N GLY A 78 7.55 8.42 -6.03
CA GLY A 78 8.42 7.98 -7.13
C GLY A 78 9.90 8.34 -6.94
N PRO A 79 10.24 9.61 -6.66
CA PRO A 79 11.61 10.03 -6.37
C PRO A 79 12.17 9.41 -5.08
N MET A 80 11.41 9.43 -3.98
CA MET A 80 11.87 8.89 -2.68
C MET A 80 12.13 7.37 -2.72
N LEU A 81 11.33 6.65 -3.51
CA LEU A 81 11.46 5.22 -3.79
C LEU A 81 12.40 4.92 -4.95
N SER A 82 13.00 5.92 -5.59
CA SER A 82 14.05 5.68 -6.59
C SER A 82 15.43 6.05 -6.04
N GLU A 83 15.52 7.09 -5.23
CA GLU A 83 16.80 7.67 -4.78
C GLU A 83 17.49 6.91 -3.63
N SER A 84 16.74 6.17 -2.80
CA SER A 84 17.32 5.58 -1.59
C SER A 84 17.76 4.12 -1.77
N GLY A 85 18.97 3.88 -2.26
CA GLY A 85 19.63 2.56 -2.23
C GLY A 85 20.05 2.08 -0.82
N SER A 86 19.68 2.81 0.23
CA SER A 86 20.08 2.50 1.60
C SER A 86 19.37 1.24 2.12
N ARG A 87 20.09 0.39 2.88
CA ARG A 87 19.52 -0.83 3.50
C ARG A 87 18.23 -0.56 4.29
N PRO A 88 18.10 0.53 5.07
CA PRO A 88 16.85 0.87 5.75
C PRO A 88 15.68 1.13 4.80
N ALA A 89 15.91 1.82 3.68
CA ALA A 89 14.87 2.12 2.73
C ALA A 89 14.43 0.88 1.94
N LEU A 90 15.38 0.03 1.50
CA LEU A 90 15.06 -1.27 0.89
C LEU A 90 14.22 -2.14 1.83
N LYS A 91 14.51 -2.12 3.14
CA LYS A 91 13.70 -2.83 4.14
C LYS A 91 12.29 -2.25 4.28
N ALA A 92 12.16 -0.92 4.24
CA ALA A 92 10.85 -0.25 4.26
C ALA A 92 10.02 -0.60 3.02
N ARG A 93 10.62 -0.59 1.82
CA ARG A 93 9.97 -0.97 0.56
C ARG A 93 9.46 -2.42 0.58
N LYS A 94 10.33 -3.36 0.97
CA LYS A 94 9.95 -4.77 1.10
C LYS A 94 8.81 -4.95 2.09
N ARG A 95 8.81 -4.19 3.19
CA ARG A 95 7.75 -4.25 4.19
C ARG A 95 6.43 -3.69 3.68
N LEU A 96 6.46 -2.59 2.94
CA LEU A 96 5.29 -2.01 2.32
C LEU A 96 4.65 -2.99 1.31
N LEU A 97 5.46 -3.55 0.40
CA LEU A 97 4.98 -4.55 -0.57
C LEU A 97 4.43 -5.80 0.13
N HIS A 98 5.07 -6.25 1.21
CA HIS A 98 4.61 -7.39 1.99
C HIS A 98 3.24 -7.14 2.63
N GLU A 99 3.01 -5.98 3.24
CA GLU A 99 1.70 -5.66 3.80
C GLU A 99 0.64 -5.43 2.71
N ALA A 100 0.99 -4.79 1.59
CA ALA A 100 0.09 -4.65 0.44
C ALA A 100 -0.36 -6.03 -0.09
N THR A 101 0.59 -6.96 -0.23
CA THR A 101 0.29 -8.34 -0.64
C THR A 101 -0.60 -9.05 0.37
N LYS A 102 -0.44 -8.80 1.67
CA LYS A 102 -1.30 -9.41 2.70
C LYS A 102 -2.72 -8.84 2.66
N ILE A 103 -2.89 -7.57 2.34
CA ILE A 103 -4.21 -6.96 2.15
C ILE A 103 -4.94 -7.65 1.02
N ALA A 104 -4.32 -7.76 -0.15
CA ALA A 104 -4.92 -8.45 -1.30
C ALA A 104 -5.22 -9.95 -1.05
N LYS A 105 -4.50 -10.58 -0.11
CA LYS A 105 -4.73 -11.97 0.31
C LYS A 105 -5.72 -12.11 1.46
N SER A 106 -6.30 -11.00 1.94
CA SER A 106 -7.15 -11.02 3.13
C SER A 106 -8.51 -11.67 2.85
N ASP A 107 -8.97 -11.61 1.60
CA ASP A 107 -10.12 -12.36 1.12
C ASP A 107 -9.69 -13.73 0.64
N GLY A 108 -9.45 -14.65 1.57
CA GLY A 108 -9.35 -16.07 1.25
C GLY A 108 -10.67 -16.60 0.72
N LEU A 109 -10.96 -16.35 -0.56
CA LEU A 109 -12.09 -16.95 -1.25
C LEU A 109 -11.88 -18.47 -1.29
N ASN A 110 -12.91 -19.22 -0.90
CA ASN A 110 -12.92 -20.68 -0.95
C ASN A 110 -12.82 -21.14 -2.41
N PHE A 111 -11.70 -21.73 -2.82
CA PHE A 111 -11.50 -22.21 -4.19
C PHE A 111 -11.36 -23.72 -4.30
N GLU A 112 -11.80 -24.23 -5.46
CA GLU A 112 -11.73 -25.63 -5.85
C GLU A 112 -10.28 -26.10 -6.05
N GLU A 113 -10.07 -27.39 -5.81
CA GLU A 113 -8.78 -28.06 -5.76
C GLU A 113 -8.07 -28.07 -7.13
N GLY A 114 -7.33 -27.00 -7.45
CA GLY A 114 -6.60 -26.90 -8.72
C GLY A 114 -6.11 -25.51 -9.13
N ALA A 115 -6.62 -24.45 -8.51
CA ALA A 115 -6.33 -23.06 -8.87
C ALA A 115 -4.84 -22.65 -8.67
N ALA A 116 -4.38 -21.66 -9.44
CA ALA A 116 -3.02 -21.13 -9.35
C ALA A 116 -2.74 -20.54 -7.95
N ALA A 117 -1.46 -20.40 -7.56
CA ALA A 117 -1.09 -19.93 -6.22
C ALA A 117 -1.67 -18.53 -5.87
N ASP A 118 -1.90 -17.69 -6.87
CA ASP A 118 -2.50 -16.36 -6.71
C ASP A 118 -4.03 -16.42 -6.58
N GLU A 119 -4.69 -17.30 -7.35
CA GLU A 119 -6.13 -17.57 -7.25
C GLU A 119 -6.48 -18.22 -5.90
N ARG A 120 -5.68 -19.21 -5.45
CA ARG A 120 -5.83 -19.81 -4.10
C ARG A 120 -5.62 -18.82 -2.96
N ALA A 121 -4.94 -17.71 -3.23
CA ALA A 121 -4.70 -16.66 -2.27
C ALA A 121 -5.79 -15.58 -2.29
N GLY A 122 -6.77 -15.67 -3.20
CA GLY A 122 -7.89 -14.73 -3.30
C GLY A 122 -7.58 -13.42 -4.03
N ILE A 123 -6.42 -13.30 -4.67
CA ILE A 123 -6.01 -12.07 -5.35
C ILE A 123 -6.65 -12.00 -6.74
N THR A 124 -7.38 -10.92 -7.00
CA THR A 124 -7.96 -10.57 -8.31
C THR A 124 -6.89 -10.16 -9.33
N VAL A 125 -7.26 -10.15 -10.61
CA VAL A 125 -6.35 -9.71 -11.69
C VAL A 125 -5.98 -8.23 -11.51
N GLU A 126 -6.93 -7.44 -11.04
CA GLU A 126 -6.82 -6.02 -10.79
C GLU A 126 -5.88 -5.73 -9.62
N GLU A 127 -6.04 -6.41 -8.48
CA GLU A 127 -5.13 -6.30 -7.33
C GLU A 127 -3.71 -6.72 -7.70
N LYS A 128 -3.58 -7.84 -8.44
CA LYS A 128 -2.28 -8.30 -8.92
C LYS A 128 -1.60 -7.24 -9.79
N ARG A 129 -2.34 -6.58 -10.69
CA ARG A 129 -1.81 -5.50 -11.52
C ARG A 129 -1.32 -4.31 -10.67
N VAL A 130 -2.09 -3.90 -9.66
CA VAL A 130 -1.68 -2.81 -8.76
C VAL A 130 -0.45 -3.20 -7.93
N LEU A 131 -0.35 -4.47 -7.48
CA LEU A 131 0.82 -4.97 -6.78
C LEU A 131 2.06 -5.01 -7.67
N ASP A 132 1.92 -5.41 -8.94
CA ASP A 132 3.01 -5.42 -9.91
C ASP A 132 3.47 -3.99 -10.23
N ASP A 133 2.54 -3.05 -10.42
CA ASP A 133 2.84 -1.62 -10.60
C ASP A 133 3.56 -1.03 -9.37
N LEU A 134 3.11 -1.39 -8.17
CA LEU A 134 3.73 -0.99 -6.91
C LEU A 134 5.14 -1.59 -6.77
N ALA A 135 5.31 -2.87 -7.11
CA ALA A 135 6.60 -3.54 -7.08
C ALA A 135 7.58 -2.89 -8.07
N ALA A 136 7.13 -2.57 -9.29
CA ALA A 136 7.91 -1.86 -10.30
C ALA A 136 8.31 -0.45 -9.84
N ALA A 137 7.36 0.30 -9.24
CA ALA A 137 7.64 1.62 -8.68
C ALA A 137 8.63 1.57 -7.50
N LEU A 138 8.60 0.49 -6.70
CA LEU A 138 9.50 0.28 -5.56
C LEU A 138 10.87 -0.27 -5.96
N ALA A 139 10.96 -1.02 -7.06
CA ALA A 139 12.23 -1.50 -7.59
C ALA A 139 13.11 -0.32 -8.03
N GLY A 140 12.50 0.79 -8.45
CA GLY A 140 13.20 1.86 -9.14
C GLY A 140 13.68 1.38 -10.50
N ARG A 141 14.02 2.31 -11.40
CA ARG A 141 14.70 1.94 -12.63
C ARG A 141 16.09 1.39 -12.27
N ASP A 142 16.18 0.08 -12.06
CA ASP A 142 17.44 -0.67 -12.10
C ASP A 142 17.93 -0.82 -13.56
N GLU A 143 17.20 -0.28 -14.54
CA GLU A 143 17.66 -0.14 -15.92
C GLU A 143 18.57 1.08 -16.07
N SER A 144 19.78 0.95 -15.53
CA SER A 144 20.95 1.50 -16.21
C SER A 144 21.30 0.55 -17.35
N THR A 145 20.92 0.90 -18.57
CA THR A 145 21.63 0.50 -19.80
C THR A 145 21.57 1.66 -20.77
#